data_AF-A0A428QSC5-F1
#
_entry.id   AF-A0A428QSC5-F1
#
_cell.length_a   1.000
_cell.length_b   1.000
_cell.length_c   1.000
_cell.angle_alpha   90.00
_cell.angle_beta   90.00
_cell.angle_gamma   90.00
#
_symmetry.space_group_name_H-M   'P 1'
#
loop_
_entity.id
_entity.type
_entity.pdbx_description
1 polymer ?
#
loop_
_entity_poly.entity_id
_entity_poly.type
_entity_poly.pdbx_seq_one_letter_code
_entity_poly.pdbx_strand_id
1 'polypeptide(L)' 'MPAGSWVNAPTDGVILGLKEIQVDGTPLPHTYIHFAHVFKKQHGWATELSRFSKAGGLLYDLGVSHR' A
#
# COMPACT_ATOMS: atom_id res chain seq x y z
N MET A 1 -15.26 9.16 10.59
CA MET A 1 -14.33 9.82 9.64
C MET A 1 -14.88 9.71 8.23
N PRO A 2 -14.70 10.71 7.36
CA PRO A 2 -15.09 10.62 5.96
C PRO A 2 -14.37 9.49 5.23
N ALA A 3 -15.03 8.86 4.26
CA ALA A 3 -14.37 7.90 3.37
C ALA A 3 -13.18 8.56 2.66
N GLY A 4 -12.06 7.83 2.52
CA GLY A 4 -10.84 8.35 1.88
C GLY A 4 -9.98 9.29 2.73
N SER A 5 -10.41 9.67 3.95
CA SER A 5 -9.63 10.56 4.82
C SER A 5 -8.26 10.01 5.23
N TRP A 6 -8.04 8.70 5.09
CA TRP A 6 -6.77 8.02 5.37
C TRP A 6 -5.58 8.57 4.57
N VAL A 7 -5.81 9.14 3.37
CA VAL A 7 -4.73 9.71 2.53
C VAL A 7 -3.99 10.84 3.25
N ASN A 8 -4.71 11.58 4.10
CA ASN A 8 -4.17 12.73 4.85
C ASN A 8 -3.97 12.41 6.34
N ALA A 9 -4.03 11.13 6.74
CA ALA A 9 -3.78 10.75 8.12
C ALA A 9 -2.31 11.06 8.51
N PRO A 10 -2.02 11.25 9.81
CA PRO A 10 -0.64 11.29 10.29
C PRO A 10 0.16 10.06 9.84
N THR A 11 1.43 10.25 9.45
CA THR A 11 2.27 9.21 8.84
C THR A 11 2.76 8.14 9.80
N ASP A 12 2.67 8.39 11.10
CA ASP A 12 2.89 7.41 12.18
C ASP A 12 1.72 6.43 12.34
N GLY A 13 0.59 6.67 11.66
CA GLY A 13 -0.55 5.78 11.60
C GLY A 13 -0.34 4.56 10.68
N VAL A 14 -1.04 3.47 11.01
CA VAL A 14 -1.14 2.27 10.17
C VAL A 14 -2.48 2.28 9.42
N ILE A 15 -2.43 2.07 8.10
CA ILE A 15 -3.60 1.95 7.24
C ILE A 15 -3.86 0.46 6.99
N LEU A 16 -4.99 -0.02 7.48
CA LEU A 16 -5.45 -1.40 7.31
C LEU A 16 -6.59 -1.46 6.29
N GLY A 17 -6.46 -2.31 5.27
CA GLY A 17 -7.46 -2.51 4.23
C GLY A 17 -7.54 -3.96 3.74
N LEU A 18 -8.71 -4.36 3.23
CA LEU A 18 -8.94 -5.73 2.72
C LEU A 18 -8.67 -5.88 1.21
N LYS A 19 -8.60 -4.78 0.46
CA LYS A 19 -8.50 -4.77 -1.00
C LYS A 19 -7.31 -3.95 -1.47
N GLU A 20 -6.98 -4.05 -2.75
CA GLU A 20 -5.97 -3.19 -3.37
C GLU A 20 -6.35 -1.70 -3.30
N ILE A 21 -5.31 -0.86 -3.24
CA ILE A 21 -5.44 0.58 -3.41
C ILE A 21 -5.41 0.87 -4.92
N GLN A 22 -6.14 1.90 -5.35
CA GLN A 22 -6.14 2.32 -6.75
C GLN A 22 -4.70 2.66 -7.20
N VAL A 23 -4.33 2.18 -8.39
CA VAL A 23 -3.02 2.42 -9.01
C VAL A 23 -3.06 3.73 -9.81
N ASP A 24 -3.28 4.84 -9.11
CA ASP A 24 -3.43 6.18 -9.69
C ASP A 24 -2.14 7.03 -9.56
N GLY A 25 -1.08 6.45 -9.02
CA GLY A 25 0.20 7.11 -8.78
C GLY A 25 0.26 7.92 -7.48
N THR A 26 -0.79 7.90 -6.65
CA THR A 26 -0.79 8.56 -5.33
C THR A 26 0.39 8.05 -4.48
N PRO A 27 1.23 8.93 -3.92
CA PRO A 27 2.29 8.55 -2.99
C PRO A 27 1.72 7.80 -1.78
N LEU A 28 2.44 6.79 -1.29
CA LEU A 28 2.02 5.96 -0.15
C LEU A 28 3.04 6.10 0.98
N PRO A 29 2.98 7.17 1.79
CA PRO A 29 4.01 7.46 2.81
C PRO A 29 3.79 6.74 4.15
N HIS A 30 2.60 6.18 4.40
CA HIS A 30 2.26 5.50 5.64
C HIS A 30 2.77 4.05 5.69
N THR A 31 2.50 3.38 6.81
CA THR A 31 2.54 1.92 6.89
C THR A 31 1.20 1.35 6.44
N TYR A 32 1.22 0.42 5.49
CA TYR A 32 0.03 -0.23 4.94
C TYR A 32 0.02 -1.72 5.24
N ILE A 33 -1.16 -2.23 5.62
CA ILE A 33 -1.46 -3.65 5.73
C ILE A 33 -2.66 -3.94 4.82
N HIS A 34 -2.44 -4.56 3.66
CA HIS A 34 -3.51 -4.94 2.74
C HIS A 34 -3.04 -5.99 1.72
N PHE A 35 -3.94 -6.45 0.85
CA PHE A 35 -3.58 -7.25 -0.31
C PHE A 35 -3.09 -6.35 -1.43
N ALA A 36 -1.79 -6.34 -1.68
CA ALA A 36 -1.18 -5.52 -2.73
C ALA A 36 -0.94 -6.30 -4.04
N HIS A 37 -0.84 -7.63 -3.96
CA HIS A 37 -0.62 -8.48 -5.13
C HIS A 37 0.65 -8.08 -5.92
N VAL A 38 1.74 -7.74 -5.21
CA VAL A 38 2.99 -7.25 -5.85
C VAL A 38 4.14 -8.27 -5.83
N PHE A 39 4.06 -9.34 -5.02
CA PHE A 39 5.18 -10.25 -4.78
C PHE A 39 5.29 -11.45 -5.73
N LYS A 40 4.37 -11.62 -6.69
CA LYS A 40 4.40 -12.71 -7.69
C LYS A 40 4.62 -12.20 -9.11
N LYS A 41 5.28 -11.04 -9.26
CA LYS A 41 5.60 -10.37 -10.55
C LYS A 41 4.35 -10.08 -11.41
N GLN A 42 3.25 -9.72 -10.77
CA GLN A 42 2.02 -9.32 -11.45
C GLN A 42 2.23 -8.06 -12.30
N HIS A 43 1.40 -7.84 -13.32
CA HIS A 43 1.48 -6.62 -14.11
C HIS A 43 1.42 -5.36 -13.21
N GLY A 44 2.35 -4.42 -13.42
CA GLY A 44 2.41 -3.19 -12.63
C GLY A 44 3.09 -3.30 -11.25
N TRP A 45 3.57 -4.49 -10.84
CA TRP A 45 4.13 -4.71 -9.49
C TRP A 45 5.26 -3.73 -9.11
N ALA A 46 6.17 -3.45 -10.04
CA ALA A 46 7.30 -2.55 -9.79
C ALA A 46 6.84 -1.08 -9.65
N THR A 47 5.84 -0.67 -10.45
CA THR A 47 5.25 0.66 -10.35
C THR A 47 4.57 0.84 -9.00
N GLU A 48 3.81 -0.15 -8.54
CA GLU A 48 3.13 -0.12 -7.25
C GLU A 48 4.12 -0.05 -6.09
N LEU A 49 5.14 -0.92 -6.06
CA LEU A 49 6.20 -0.87 -5.04
C LEU A 49 6.96 0.47 -5.05
N SER A 50 7.12 1.09 -6.22
CA SER A 50 7.80 2.38 -6.33
C SER A 50 7.06 3.51 -5.61
N ARG A 51 5.73 3.41 -5.42
CA ARG A 51 4.93 4.41 -4.70
C ARG A 51 5.32 4.47 -3.22
N PHE A 52 5.48 3.30 -2.60
CA PHE A 52 5.94 3.18 -1.22
C PHE A 52 7.39 3.65 -1.11
N SER A 53 8.28 3.13 -1.97
CA SER A 53 9.71 3.43 -1.91
C SER A 53 10.02 4.92 -2.07
N LYS A 54 9.37 5.60 -3.02
CA LYS A 54 9.59 7.03 -3.27
C LYS A 54 8.99 7.93 -2.18
N ALA A 55 7.96 7.46 -1.48
CA ALA A 55 7.26 8.22 -0.45
C ALA A 55 7.79 7.93 0.97
N GLY A 56 8.68 6.96 1.14
CA GLY A 56 9.17 6.52 2.45
C GLY A 56 8.18 5.64 3.22
N GLY A 57 7.17 5.07 2.54
CA GLY A 57 6.18 4.20 3.16
C GLY A 57 6.60 2.73 3.24
N LEU A 58 5.77 1.96 3.94
CA LEU A 58 6.00 0.55 4.22
C LEU A 58 4.77 -0.29 3.86
N LEU A 59 4.99 -1.48 3.31
CA LEU A 59 3.94 -2.43 2.95
C LEU A 59 4.13 -3.76 3.67
N TYR A 60 3.12 -4.18 4.44
CA TYR A 60 2.94 -5.53 4.94
C TYR A 60 1.81 -6.20 4.13
N ASP A 61 2.15 -7.06 3.18
CA ASP A 61 1.17 -7.70 2.28
C ASP A 61 0.55 -8.96 2.91
N LEU A 62 -0.77 -8.95 3.08
CA LEU A 62 -1.56 -10.06 3.63
C LEU A 62 -1.54 -11.33 2.76
N GLY A 63 -1.27 -11.19 1.46
CA GLY A 63 -1.25 -12.27 0.47
C GLY A 63 0.07 -13.04 0.39
N VAL A 64 1.09 -12.64 1.16
CA VAL A 64 2.37 -13.35 1.23
C VAL A 64 2.23 -14.54 2.17
N SER A 65 1.98 -15.71 1.59
CA SER A 65 2.03 -16.98 2.32
C SER A 65 3.48 -17.30 2.64
N HIS A 66 3.82 -17.33 3.93
CA HIS A 66 5.05 -17.92 4.42
C HIS A 66 4.81 -19.44 4.55
N ARG A 67 5.16 -20.18 3.50
CA ARG A 67 5.28 -21.65 3.53
C ARG A 67 6.65 -22.05 3.05
#